data_AF-A0A934C0W9-F1
#
_entry.id   AF-A0A934C0W9-F1
#
_cell.length_a   1.000
_cell.length_b   1.000
_cell.length_c   1.000
_cell.angle_alpha   90.00
_cell.angle_beta   90.00
_cell.angle_gamma   90.00
#
_symmetry.space_group_name_H-M   'P 1'
#
loop_
_entity.id
_entity.type
_entity.pdbx_description
1 polymer ?
#
loop_
_entity_poly.entity_id
_entity_poly.type
_entity_poly.pdbx_seq_one_letter_code
_entity_poly.pdbx_strand_id
1 'polypeptide(L)'
;MNRKPRGDSKLDALSPAQQERLAEWLTIENLTYAEALVRVREEFGVSTSRSALHGFFTRVAAPWKYAQARGEAETFAGLMEGQFDAATIKKAKQLAFDAVAGPRPDLKSARTLLKIIGDTAKQQLAERRLELDTRKVTLLEAKAALADRAKGISDNSALTPEEKAAQLRALFGMG
;
A
#
# COMPACT_ATOMS: atom_id res chain seq x y z
N MET A 1 -12.36 -4.66 -34.15
CA MET A 1 -12.10 -4.11 -35.50
C MET A 1 -11.62 -2.68 -35.35
N ASN A 2 -10.31 -2.46 -35.45
CA ASN A 2 -9.71 -1.13 -35.26
C ASN A 2 -9.95 -0.32 -36.54
N ARG A 3 -11.04 0.47 -36.57
CA ARG A 3 -11.32 1.36 -37.71
C ARG A 3 -10.30 2.49 -37.66
N LYS A 4 -9.53 2.62 -38.74
CA LYS A 4 -8.64 3.75 -39.02
C LYS A 4 -9.35 5.05 -38.61
N PRO A 5 -8.75 5.91 -37.76
CA PRO A 5 -9.35 7.19 -37.43
C PRO A 5 -9.68 7.90 -38.73
N ARG A 6 -10.94 8.31 -38.89
CA ARG A 6 -11.29 9.08 -40.08
C ARG A 6 -10.51 10.40 -39.98
N GLY A 7 -9.78 10.75 -41.03
CA GLY A 7 -8.91 11.95 -41.05
C GLY A 7 -9.67 13.27 -40.90
N ASP A 8 -11.00 13.22 -40.71
CA ASP A 8 -11.91 14.34 -40.50
C ASP A 8 -12.26 14.58 -39.01
N SER A 9 -11.83 13.71 -38.09
CA SER A 9 -12.10 13.90 -36.66
C SER A 9 -11.19 15.01 -36.12
N LYS A 10 -11.74 16.21 -35.99
CA LYS A 10 -11.04 17.38 -35.43
C LYS A 10 -10.43 17.12 -34.05
N LEU A 11 -11.01 16.20 -33.28
CA LEU A 11 -10.49 15.79 -31.98
C LEU A 11 -9.29 14.84 -32.08
N ASP A 12 -9.21 14.04 -33.14
CA ASP A 12 -8.06 13.15 -33.37
C ASP A 12 -6.86 13.94 -33.94
N ALA A 13 -7.11 15.14 -34.47
CA ALA A 13 -6.10 16.08 -34.95
C ALA A 13 -5.52 16.99 -33.85
N LEU A 14 -6.04 16.93 -32.62
CA LEU A 14 -5.47 17.64 -31.48
C LEU A 14 -4.05 17.16 -31.19
N SER A 15 -3.20 18.04 -30.67
CA SER A 15 -1.86 17.64 -30.23
C SER A 15 -1.94 16.62 -29.08
N PRO A 16 -0.91 15.80 -28.84
CA PRO A 16 -0.93 14.83 -27.74
C PRO A 16 -1.26 15.46 -26.38
N ALA A 17 -0.71 16.64 -26.08
CA ALA A 17 -0.99 17.36 -24.84
C ALA A 17 -2.45 17.84 -24.74
N GLN A 18 -3.04 18.27 -25.85
CA GLN A 18 -4.46 18.67 -25.89
C GLN A 18 -5.39 17.46 -25.75
N GLN A 19 -5.03 16.32 -26.34
CA GLN A 19 -5.79 15.07 -26.18
C GLN A 19 -5.75 14.58 -24.73
N GLU A 20 -4.59 14.64 -24.08
CA GLU A 20 -4.43 14.30 -22.67
C GLU A 20 -5.27 15.24 -21.78
N ARG A 21 -5.20 16.55 -22.00
CA ARG A 21 -6.00 17.51 -21.23
C ARG A 21 -7.50 17.30 -21.42
N LEU A 22 -7.94 17.02 -22.65
CA LEU A 22 -9.34 16.66 -22.91
C LEU A 22 -9.74 15.34 -22.24
N ALA A 23 -8.84 14.35 -22.23
CA ALA A 23 -9.08 13.10 -21.53
C ALA A 23 -9.25 13.33 -20.03
N GLU A 24 -8.40 14.15 -19.41
CA GLU A 24 -8.46 14.54 -18.01
C GLU A 24 -9.80 15.21 -17.66
N TRP A 25 -10.23 16.20 -18.47
CA TRP A 25 -11.53 16.86 -18.30
C TRP A 25 -12.70 15.89 -18.27
N LEU A 26 -12.70 14.93 -19.19
CA LEU A 26 -13.80 13.99 -19.35
C LEU A 26 -13.76 12.83 -18.34
N THR A 27 -12.66 12.62 -17.63
CA THR A 27 -12.46 11.41 -16.81
C THR A 27 -12.14 11.65 -15.35
N ILE A 28 -11.39 12.71 -15.05
CA ILE A 28 -10.93 13.10 -13.71
C ILE A 28 -11.76 14.29 -13.21
N GLU A 29 -11.80 15.39 -13.98
CA GLU A 29 -12.64 16.56 -13.63
C GLU A 29 -14.13 16.28 -13.86
N ASN A 30 -14.46 15.18 -14.54
CA ASN A 30 -15.82 14.69 -14.78
C ASN A 30 -16.76 15.75 -15.42
N LEU A 31 -16.23 16.55 -16.34
CA LEU A 31 -17.03 17.50 -17.11
C LEU A 31 -18.07 16.77 -17.96
N THR A 32 -19.25 17.36 -18.05
CA THR A 32 -20.26 16.95 -19.01
C THR A 32 -19.79 17.26 -20.44
N TYR A 33 -20.34 16.56 -21.44
CA TYR A 33 -20.02 16.86 -22.83
C TYR A 33 -20.39 18.30 -23.24
N ALA A 34 -21.37 18.93 -22.59
CA ALA A 34 -21.72 20.31 -22.87
C ALA A 34 -20.62 21.28 -22.42
N GLU A 35 -20.09 21.08 -21.21
CA GLU A 35 -18.99 21.88 -20.66
C GLU A 35 -17.70 21.65 -21.44
N ALA A 36 -17.39 20.39 -21.78
CA ALA A 36 -16.21 20.06 -22.57
C ALA A 36 -16.27 20.69 -23.98
N LEU A 37 -17.45 20.82 -24.61
CA LEU A 37 -17.58 21.53 -25.89
C LEU A 37 -17.18 23.00 -25.79
N VAL A 38 -17.58 23.66 -24.71
CA VAL A 38 -17.24 25.06 -24.47
C VAL A 38 -15.74 25.19 -24.26
N ARG A 39 -15.16 24.40 -23.35
CA ARG A 39 -13.71 24.44 -23.06
C ARG A 39 -12.84 24.08 -24.26
N VAL A 40 -13.21 23.08 -25.07
CA VAL A 40 -12.46 22.72 -26.28
C VAL A 40 -12.46 23.86 -27.30
N ARG A 41 -13.55 24.62 -27.39
CA ARG A 41 -13.60 25.80 -28.26
C ARG A 41 -12.75 26.94 -27.70
N GLU A 42 -12.85 27.22 -26.41
CA GLU A 42 -12.15 28.32 -25.75
C GLU A 42 -10.65 28.10 -25.68
N GLU A 43 -10.21 26.91 -25.27
CA GLU A 43 -8.80 26.61 -25.05
C GLU A 43 -8.09 26.12 -26.31
N PHE A 44 -8.77 25.34 -27.16
CA PHE A 44 -8.13 24.73 -28.33
C PHE A 44 -8.56 25.36 -29.65
N GLY A 45 -9.54 26.27 -29.65
CA GLY A 45 -10.06 26.88 -30.88
C GLY A 45 -10.82 25.89 -31.78
N VAL A 46 -11.17 24.70 -31.27
CA VAL A 46 -11.79 23.63 -32.07
C VAL A 46 -13.29 23.56 -31.82
N SER A 47 -14.09 23.64 -32.88
CA SER A 47 -15.53 23.37 -32.82
C SER A 47 -15.83 21.92 -33.18
N THR A 48 -16.43 21.18 -32.25
CA THR A 48 -16.76 19.75 -32.37
C THR A 48 -18.21 19.47 -31.95
N SER A 49 -18.64 18.21 -31.97
CA SER A 49 -19.99 17.78 -31.57
C SER A 49 -19.97 16.85 -30.35
N ARG A 50 -21.12 16.72 -29.67
CA ARG A 50 -21.28 15.76 -28.55
C ARG A 50 -20.95 14.33 -28.96
N SER A 51 -21.37 13.92 -30.16
CA SER A 51 -21.09 12.57 -30.68
C SER A 51 -19.59 12.35 -30.92
N ALA A 52 -18.87 13.38 -31.38
CA ALA A 52 -17.42 13.31 -31.53
C ALA A 52 -16.70 13.22 -30.18
N LEU A 53 -17.14 13.97 -29.16
CA LEU A 53 -16.63 13.84 -27.79
C LEU A 53 -16.89 12.45 -27.19
N HIS A 54 -18.06 11.88 -27.43
CA HIS A 54 -18.36 10.51 -27.01
C HIS A 54 -17.45 9.48 -27.71
N GLY A 55 -17.23 9.64 -29.03
CA GLY A 55 -16.28 8.82 -29.78
C GLY A 55 -14.82 9.00 -29.33
N PHE A 56 -14.44 10.20 -28.92
CA PHE A 56 -13.14 10.47 -28.31
C PHE A 56 -13.01 9.81 -26.94
N PHE A 57 -14.05 9.93 -26.10
CA PHE A 57 -14.07 9.34 -24.76
C PHE A 57 -13.82 7.84 -24.80
N THR A 58 -14.54 7.13 -25.66
CA THR A 58 -14.44 5.67 -25.77
C THR A 58 -13.10 5.20 -26.34
N ARG A 59 -12.51 5.94 -27.28
CA ARG A 59 -11.26 5.53 -27.97
C ARG A 59 -9.98 6.00 -27.28
N VAL A 60 -10.02 7.15 -26.60
CA VAL A 60 -8.83 7.83 -26.06
C VAL A 60 -8.97 8.03 -24.55
N ALA A 61 -10.00 8.74 -24.09
CA ALA A 61 -10.06 9.17 -22.69
C ALA A 61 -10.21 7.99 -21.72
N ALA A 62 -11.10 7.03 -22.00
CA ALA A 62 -11.29 5.87 -21.14
C ALA A 62 -10.02 4.98 -21.09
N PRO A 63 -9.39 4.60 -22.22
CA PRO A 63 -8.08 3.94 -22.18
C PRO A 63 -6.99 4.72 -21.44
N TRP A 64 -6.92 6.04 -21.64
CA TRP A 64 -5.98 6.93 -20.94
C TRP A 64 -6.20 6.89 -19.41
N LYS A 65 -7.45 6.97 -18.95
CA LYS A 65 -7.80 6.85 -17.52
C LYS A 65 -7.28 5.53 -16.93
N TYR A 66 -7.46 4.42 -17.64
CA TYR A 66 -6.97 3.11 -17.18
C TYR A 66 -5.44 2.98 -17.23
N ALA A 67 -4.77 3.72 -18.10
CA ALA A 67 -3.31 3.78 -18.13
C ALA A 67 -2.77 4.61 -16.96
N GLN A 68 -3.36 5.77 -16.69
CA GLN A 68 -3.03 6.62 -15.54
C GLN A 68 -3.27 5.88 -14.22
N ALA A 69 -4.43 5.27 -14.04
CA ALA A 69 -4.73 4.49 -12.83
C ALA A 69 -3.75 3.30 -12.63
N ARG A 70 -3.19 2.74 -13.70
CA ARG A 70 -2.13 1.72 -13.60
C ARG A 70 -0.79 2.32 -13.17
N GLY A 71 -0.38 3.44 -13.75
CA GLY A 71 0.86 4.13 -13.35
C GLY A 71 0.80 4.65 -11.91
N GLU A 72 -0.34 5.18 -11.49
CA GLU A 72 -0.61 5.56 -10.10
C GLU A 72 -0.61 4.35 -9.18
N ALA A 73 -1.20 3.22 -9.58
CA ALA A 73 -1.16 1.99 -8.80
C ALA A 73 0.27 1.44 -8.64
N GLU A 74 1.12 1.53 -9.67
CA GLU A 74 2.53 1.15 -9.60
C GLU A 74 3.33 2.09 -8.69
N THR A 75 3.06 3.40 -8.77
CA THR A 75 3.68 4.40 -7.90
C THR A 75 3.24 4.24 -6.44
N PHE A 76 1.95 3.99 -6.22
CA PHE A 76 1.37 3.71 -4.91
C PHE A 76 1.90 2.39 -4.34
N ALA A 77 2.07 1.36 -5.18
CA ALA A 77 2.70 0.10 -4.77
C ALA A 77 4.16 0.30 -4.35
N GLY A 78 4.90 1.21 -5.01
CA GLY A 78 6.26 1.60 -4.63
C GLY A 78 6.32 2.39 -3.32
N LEU A 79 5.33 3.24 -3.04
CA LEU A 79 5.24 4.01 -1.78
C LEU A 79 4.80 3.15 -0.58
N MET A 80 4.12 2.03 -0.83
CA MET A 80 3.49 1.21 0.20
C MET A 80 4.27 -0.06 0.57
N GLU A 81 5.56 -0.20 0.22
CA GLU A 81 6.45 -1.37 0.47
C GLU A 81 5.95 -2.36 1.56
N GLY A 82 5.00 -3.23 1.20
CA GLY A 82 4.37 -4.20 2.11
C GLY A 82 3.56 -3.65 3.30
N GLN A 83 3.59 -2.35 3.60
CA GLN A 83 2.92 -1.74 4.74
C GLN A 83 1.47 -1.35 4.43
N PHE A 84 0.65 -2.37 4.22
CA PHE A 84 -0.79 -2.18 4.13
C PHE A 84 -1.40 -2.10 5.52
N ASP A 85 -2.13 -1.01 5.79
CA ASP A 85 -2.89 -0.88 7.03
C ASP A 85 -4.05 -1.90 7.12
N ALA A 86 -4.63 -2.02 8.31
CA ALA A 86 -5.69 -2.99 8.57
C ALA A 86 -6.94 -2.76 7.69
N ALA A 87 -7.24 -1.50 7.34
CA ALA A 87 -8.37 -1.13 6.50
C ALA A 87 -8.15 -1.60 5.04
N THR A 88 -6.94 -1.40 4.52
CA THR A 88 -6.55 -1.83 3.17
C THR A 88 -6.56 -3.35 3.06
N ILE A 89 -6.03 -4.07 4.05
CA ILE A 89 -6.10 -5.53 4.08
C ILE A 89 -7.53 -6.04 4.19
N LYS A 90 -8.39 -5.37 4.98
CA LYS A 90 -9.82 -5.72 5.06
C LYS A 90 -10.50 -5.54 3.70
N LYS A 91 -10.20 -4.45 2.98
CA LYS A 91 -10.73 -4.21 1.63
C LYS A 91 -10.21 -5.23 0.62
N ALA A 92 -8.92 -5.57 0.69
CA ALA A 92 -8.32 -6.61 -0.16
C ALA A 92 -8.99 -7.98 0.06
N LYS A 93 -9.29 -8.35 1.30
CA LYS A 93 -10.04 -9.58 1.64
C LYS A 93 -11.43 -9.58 1.01
N GLN A 94 -12.15 -8.46 1.09
CA GLN A 94 -13.47 -8.33 0.49
C GLN A 94 -13.40 -8.44 -1.04
N LEU A 95 -12.48 -7.73 -1.69
CA LEU A 95 -12.29 -7.82 -3.14
C LEU A 95 -11.87 -9.22 -3.60
N ALA A 96 -11.03 -9.91 -2.82
CA ALA A 96 -10.64 -11.29 -3.11
C ALA A 96 -11.85 -12.23 -3.04
N PHE A 97 -12.71 -12.05 -2.04
CA PHE A 97 -13.95 -12.80 -1.89
C PHE A 97 -14.91 -12.52 -3.06
N ASP A 98 -15.15 -11.26 -3.38
CA ASP A 98 -16.04 -10.85 -4.47
C ASP A 98 -15.55 -11.43 -5.82
N ALA A 99 -14.23 -11.45 -6.03
CA ALA A 99 -13.61 -12.00 -7.23
C ALA A 99 -13.82 -13.52 -7.39
N VAL A 100 -13.98 -14.29 -6.30
CA VAL A 100 -14.27 -15.73 -6.38
C VAL A 100 -15.76 -16.06 -6.29
N ALA A 101 -16.54 -15.25 -5.57
CA ALA A 101 -17.96 -15.48 -5.32
C ALA A 101 -18.87 -14.90 -6.42
N GLY A 102 -18.33 -14.05 -7.30
CA GLY A 102 -19.09 -13.41 -8.36
C GLY A 102 -19.58 -14.38 -9.45
N PRO A 103 -20.62 -13.99 -10.22
CA PRO A 103 -21.19 -14.81 -11.30
C PRO A 103 -20.20 -15.07 -12.46
N ARG A 104 -19.10 -14.30 -12.52
CA ARG A 104 -17.95 -14.55 -13.40
C ARG A 104 -16.68 -14.41 -12.56
N PRO A 105 -16.15 -15.52 -12.01
CA PRO A 105 -14.99 -15.46 -11.15
C PRO A 105 -13.75 -14.92 -11.87
N ASP A 106 -13.05 -13.97 -11.25
CA ASP A 106 -11.73 -13.50 -11.66
C ASP A 106 -10.66 -14.14 -10.76
N LEU A 107 -10.30 -15.37 -11.11
CA LEU A 107 -9.33 -16.16 -10.35
C LEU A 107 -7.92 -15.55 -10.36
N LYS A 108 -7.58 -14.75 -11.37
CA LYS A 108 -6.27 -14.10 -11.47
C LYS A 108 -6.17 -12.99 -10.42
N SER A 109 -7.17 -12.11 -10.36
CA SER A 109 -7.23 -11.05 -9.35
C SER A 109 -7.36 -11.62 -7.95
N ALA A 110 -8.19 -12.64 -7.75
CA ALA A 110 -8.32 -13.33 -6.47
C ALA A 110 -6.98 -13.91 -5.98
N ARG A 111 -6.23 -14.61 -6.85
CA ARG A 111 -4.92 -15.18 -6.50
C ARG A 111 -3.93 -14.10 -6.08
N THR A 112 -3.88 -12.97 -6.80
CA THR A 112 -3.01 -11.85 -6.48
C THR A 112 -3.37 -11.23 -5.12
N LEU A 113 -4.65 -10.97 -4.87
CA LEU A 113 -5.10 -10.40 -3.60
C LEU A 113 -4.86 -11.33 -2.42
N LEU A 114 -5.14 -12.63 -2.58
CA LEU A 114 -4.87 -13.65 -1.55
C LEU A 114 -3.37 -13.77 -1.24
N LYS A 115 -2.49 -13.64 -2.25
CA LYS A 115 -1.06 -13.59 -2.04
C LYS A 115 -0.67 -12.38 -1.18
N ILE A 116 -1.16 -11.18 -1.50
CA ILE A 116 -0.90 -9.97 -0.72
C ILE A 116 -1.33 -10.15 0.74
N ILE A 117 -2.57 -10.65 0.95
CA ILE A 117 -3.10 -10.92 2.30
C ILE A 117 -2.20 -11.91 3.06
N GLY A 118 -1.75 -12.98 2.40
CA GLY A 118 -0.86 -13.98 2.98
C GLY A 118 0.52 -13.43 3.32
N ASP A 119 1.10 -12.61 2.44
CA ASP A 119 2.41 -12.01 2.65
C ASP A 119 2.38 -10.98 3.79
N THR A 120 1.33 -10.15 3.89
CA THR A 120 1.14 -9.26 5.04
C THR A 120 0.96 -10.02 6.35
N ALA A 121 0.22 -11.14 6.34
CA ALA A 121 0.08 -11.97 7.54
C ALA A 121 1.42 -12.59 7.99
N LYS A 122 2.25 -13.03 7.04
CA LYS A 122 3.61 -13.52 7.33
C LYS A 122 4.49 -12.44 7.93
N GLN A 123 4.43 -11.22 7.38
CA GLN A 123 5.19 -10.08 7.90
C GLN A 123 4.79 -9.76 9.35
N GLN A 124 3.50 -9.68 9.65
CA GLN A 124 3.01 -9.45 11.02
C GLN A 124 3.46 -10.55 12.00
N LEU A 125 3.51 -11.80 11.57
CA LEU A 125 4.04 -12.90 12.39
C LEU A 125 5.55 -12.75 12.63
N ALA A 126 6.31 -12.33 11.62
CA ALA A 126 7.74 -12.07 11.75
C ALA A 126 8.01 -10.91 12.71
N GLU A 127 7.25 -9.82 12.63
CA GLU A 127 7.35 -8.66 13.54
C GLU A 127 7.07 -9.07 15.00
N ARG A 128 5.99 -9.82 15.24
CA ARG A 128 5.68 -10.35 16.59
C ARG A 128 6.77 -11.28 17.11
N ARG A 129 7.37 -12.07 16.21
CA ARG A 129 8.46 -12.97 16.61
C ARG A 129 9.69 -12.17 17.03
N LEU A 130 10.04 -11.14 16.25
CA LEU A 130 11.13 -10.23 16.57
C LEU A 130 10.90 -9.56 17.92
N GLU A 131 9.69 -9.06 18.19
CA GLU A 131 9.35 -8.44 19.47
C GLU A 131 9.53 -9.40 20.66
N LEU A 132 9.08 -10.64 20.53
CA LEU A 132 9.27 -11.67 21.55
C LEU A 132 10.75 -12.00 21.77
N ASP A 133 11.53 -12.10 20.68
CA ASP A 133 12.96 -12.39 20.75
C ASP A 133 13.71 -11.22 21.39
N THR A 134 13.39 -9.97 21.05
CA THR A 134 13.91 -8.76 21.72
C THR A 134 13.62 -8.79 23.22
N ARG A 135 12.37 -9.04 23.62
CA ARG A 135 12.00 -9.14 25.04
C ARG A 135 12.75 -10.25 25.75
N LYS A 136 12.96 -11.39 25.09
CA LYS A 136 13.72 -12.52 25.63
C LYS A 136 15.17 -12.13 25.86
N VAL A 137 15.81 -11.46 24.92
CA VAL A 137 17.18 -10.96 25.05
C VAL A 137 17.29 -10.00 26.24
N THR A 138 16.40 -9.01 26.35
CA THR A 138 16.40 -8.06 27.48
C THR A 138 16.28 -8.77 28.84
N LEU A 139 15.40 -9.79 28.95
CA LEU A 139 15.27 -10.56 30.18
C LEU A 139 16.51 -11.41 30.48
N LEU A 140 17.16 -11.96 29.47
CA LEU A 140 18.40 -12.73 29.63
C LEU A 140 19.56 -11.84 30.06
N GLU A 141 19.70 -10.65 29.47
CA GLU A 141 20.69 -9.65 29.86
C GLU A 141 20.48 -9.19 31.31
N ALA A 142 19.24 -8.93 31.71
CA ALA A 142 18.90 -8.58 33.09
C ALA A 142 19.26 -9.72 34.06
N LYS A 143 18.97 -10.98 33.69
CA LYS A 143 19.35 -12.16 34.48
C LYS A 143 20.86 -12.35 34.57
N ALA A 144 21.58 -12.15 33.47
CA ALA A 144 23.04 -12.24 33.42
C ALA A 144 23.67 -11.17 34.34
N ALA A 145 23.22 -9.91 34.22
CA ALA A 145 23.69 -8.83 35.09
C ALA A 145 23.42 -9.10 36.58
N LEU A 146 22.29 -9.72 36.90
CA LEU A 146 21.98 -10.12 38.28
C LEU A 146 22.91 -11.25 38.75
N ALA A 147 23.16 -12.25 37.91
CA ALA A 147 24.09 -13.33 38.21
C ALA A 147 25.53 -12.82 38.40
N ASP A 148 25.99 -11.88 37.57
CA ASP A 148 27.31 -11.25 37.70
C ASP A 148 27.45 -10.49 39.02
N ARG A 149 26.41 -9.75 39.42
CA ARG A 149 26.36 -9.09 40.74
C ARG A 149 26.40 -10.10 41.89
N ALA A 150 25.62 -11.18 41.81
CA ALA A 150 25.60 -12.23 42.81
C ALA A 150 26.96 -12.93 42.94
N LYS A 151 27.63 -13.19 41.81
CA LYS A 151 28.99 -13.72 41.77
C LYS A 151 29.99 -12.75 42.41
N GLY A 152 29.89 -11.45 42.08
CA GLY A 152 30.73 -10.41 42.69
C GLY A 152 30.62 -10.36 44.22
N ILE A 153 29.42 -10.55 44.79
CA ILE A 153 29.22 -10.65 46.25
C ILE A 153 29.85 -11.95 46.80
N SER A 154 29.63 -13.07 46.10
CA SER A 154 30.10 -14.39 46.53
C SER A 154 31.64 -14.48 46.55
N ASP A 155 32.29 -13.91 45.54
CA ASP A 155 33.74 -13.95 45.35
C ASP A 155 34.48 -12.86 46.18
N ASN A 156 33.74 -11.93 46.82
CA ASN A 156 34.35 -10.87 47.62
C ASN A 156 35.00 -11.43 48.90
N SER A 157 36.33 -11.42 48.98
CA SER A 157 37.09 -11.93 50.13
C SER A 157 37.04 -11.02 51.37
N ALA A 158 36.58 -9.78 51.23
CA ALA A 158 36.46 -8.82 52.34
C ALA A 158 35.17 -8.98 53.16
N LEU A 159 34.18 -9.72 52.66
CA LEU A 159 32.90 -9.97 53.35
C LEU A 159 32.93 -11.28 54.13
N THR A 160 32.38 -11.27 55.35
CA THR A 160 32.11 -12.48 56.11
C THR A 160 30.98 -13.32 55.46
N PRO A 161 30.88 -14.62 55.76
CA PRO A 161 29.81 -15.46 55.22
C PRO A 161 28.39 -14.94 55.52
N GLU A 162 28.20 -14.34 56.69
CA GLU A 162 26.92 -13.76 57.14
C GLU A 162 26.56 -12.50 56.35
N GLU A 163 27.53 -11.62 56.09
CA GLU A 163 27.34 -10.42 55.26
C GLU A 163 27.06 -10.77 53.80
N LYS A 164 27.73 -11.80 53.25
CA LYS A 164 27.42 -12.32 51.90
C LYS A 164 25.99 -12.83 51.80
N ALA A 165 25.55 -13.61 52.79
CA ALA A 165 24.19 -14.15 52.82
C ALA A 165 23.13 -13.03 52.93
N ALA A 166 23.37 -12.00 53.74
CA ALA A 166 22.49 -10.84 53.87
C ALA A 166 22.41 -10.03 52.55
N GLN A 167 23.55 -9.76 51.90
CA GLN A 167 23.58 -9.02 50.64
C GLN A 167 22.96 -9.79 49.47
N LEU A 168 23.17 -11.11 49.40
CA LEU A 168 22.50 -11.94 48.39
C LEU A 168 20.98 -11.96 48.58
N ARG A 169 20.50 -12.13 49.82
CA ARG A 169 19.07 -12.05 50.15
C ARG A 169 18.45 -10.73 49.69
N ALA A 170 19.12 -9.61 49.98
CA ALA A 170 18.69 -8.28 49.53
C ALA A 170 18.69 -8.14 47.99
N LEU A 171 19.73 -8.65 47.30
CA LEU A 171 19.85 -8.59 45.83
C LEU A 171 18.69 -9.31 45.11
N PHE A 172 18.22 -10.42 45.68
CA PHE A 172 17.10 -11.20 45.14
C PHE A 172 15.73 -10.78 45.70
N GLY A 173 15.67 -9.73 46.54
CA GLY A 173 14.42 -9.26 47.15
C GLY A 173 13.81 -10.25 48.16
N MET A 174 14.63 -11.17 48.70
CA MET A 174 14.25 -12.11 49.75
C MET A 174 14.59 -11.49 51.11
N GLY A 175 13.83 -10.46 51.51
CA GLY A 175 13.90 -9.85 52.84
C GLY A 175 13.08 -10.62 53.87
#